data_AF-A0A2H0LJJ2-F1
#
_entry.id   AF-A0A2H0LJJ2-F1
#
_cell.length_a   1.000
_cell.length_b   1.000
_cell.length_c   1.000
_cell.angle_alpha   90.00
_cell.angle_beta   90.00
_cell.angle_gamma   90.00
#
_symmetry.space_group_name_H-M   'P 1'
#
loop_
_entity.id
_entity.type
_entity.pdbx_description
1 polymer ?
#
loop_
_entity_poly.entity_id
_entity_poly.type
_entity_poly.pdbx_seq_one_letter_code
_entity_poly.pdbx_strand_id
1 'polypeptide(L)'
;MDVLDRLQRDHEECRILLDALSSALTMRADTWFVVRDLCVTLTNRLRSHMQRETEVLNACHTPLSARELVRLADGHGEELWTLREALEWMADERSRTLHGLRFLLEEAVASCRHHLDEQEYKLFPAMRWVCRMQGSLAVRGASFTQEQAEISEGSPLEASHAAPSRRPA
;
A
#
# COMPACT_ATOMS: atom_id res chain seq x y z
N MET A 1 -6.50 16.33 16.20
CA MET A 1 -6.22 16.07 14.78
C MET A 1 -7.33 15.15 14.29
N ASP A 2 -8.15 15.61 13.35
CA ASP A 2 -9.27 14.84 12.83
C ASP A 2 -8.74 13.61 12.08
N VAL A 3 -9.49 12.52 12.07
CA VAL A 3 -9.11 11.29 11.37
C VAL A 3 -9.02 11.52 9.87
N LEU A 4 -9.86 12.41 9.33
CA LEU A 4 -9.79 12.85 7.93
C LEU A 4 -8.56 13.69 7.64
N ASP A 5 -8.11 14.52 8.59
CA ASP A 5 -6.85 15.26 8.44
C ASP A 5 -5.65 14.30 8.38
N ARG A 6 -5.77 13.09 8.95
CA ARG A 6 -4.73 12.06 8.85
C ARG A 6 -4.72 11.40 7.49
N LEU A 7 -5.88 11.04 6.95
CA LEU A 7 -5.99 10.50 5.59
C LEU A 7 -5.51 11.51 4.54
N GLN A 8 -5.82 12.80 4.74
CA GLN A 8 -5.32 13.88 3.88
C GLN A 8 -3.77 13.96 3.87
N ARG A 9 -3.14 13.81 5.04
CA ARG A 9 -1.67 13.77 5.12
C ARG A 9 -1.09 12.52 4.50
N ASP A 10 -1.75 11.39 4.63
CA ASP A 10 -1.32 10.17 3.95
C ASP A 10 -1.37 10.35 2.42
N HIS A 11 -2.38 11.06 1.87
CA HIS A 11 -2.42 11.44 0.45
C HIS A 11 -1.27 12.36 0.05
N GLU A 12 -0.94 13.38 0.85
CA GLU A 12 0.19 14.27 0.60
C GLU A 12 1.51 13.49 0.54
N GLU A 13 1.73 12.57 1.50
CA GLU A 13 2.90 11.68 1.50
C GLU A 13 2.95 10.79 0.25
N CYS A 14 1.82 10.21 -0.16
CA CYS A 14 1.72 9.42 -1.38
C CYS A 14 2.02 10.26 -2.63
N ARG A 15 1.50 11.49 -2.73
CA ARG A 15 1.77 12.39 -3.86
C ARG A 15 3.26 12.74 -3.98
N ILE A 16 3.92 13.02 -2.86
CA ILE A 16 5.38 13.28 -2.85
C ILE A 16 6.14 12.06 -3.41
N LEU A 17 5.76 10.84 -3.01
CA LEU A 17 6.38 9.62 -3.52
C LEU A 17 6.09 9.38 -5.00
N LEU A 18 4.86 9.66 -5.46
CA LEU A 18 4.46 9.57 -6.87
C LEU A 18 5.23 10.58 -7.74
N ASP A 19 5.46 11.79 -7.25
CA ASP A 19 6.27 12.82 -7.93
C ASP A 19 7.75 12.43 -8.00
N ALA A 20 8.29 11.88 -6.90
CA ALA A 20 9.64 11.34 -6.87
C ALA A 20 9.79 10.16 -7.84
N LEU A 21 8.81 9.27 -7.90
CA LEU A 21 8.79 8.12 -8.81
C LEU A 21 8.73 8.59 -10.27
N SER A 22 7.82 9.53 -10.59
CA SER A 22 7.74 10.15 -11.91
C SER A 22 9.08 10.74 -12.34
N SER A 23 9.74 11.46 -11.42
CA SER A 23 11.04 12.08 -11.68
C SER A 23 12.10 11.02 -11.94
N ALA A 24 12.19 9.99 -11.09
CA ALA A 24 13.14 8.90 -11.22
C ALA A 24 12.98 8.13 -12.55
N LEU A 25 11.75 7.96 -13.04
CA LEU A 25 11.48 7.30 -14.32
C LEU A 25 12.07 8.06 -15.52
N THR A 26 12.22 9.38 -15.44
CA THR A 26 12.84 10.19 -16.51
C THR A 26 14.37 10.18 -16.49
N MET A 27 14.97 9.70 -15.40
CA MET A 27 16.42 9.67 -15.23
C MET A 27 17.07 8.54 -16.06
N ARG A 28 18.40 8.51 -16.04
CA ARG A 28 19.21 7.48 -16.69
C ARG A 28 18.93 6.09 -16.10
N ALA A 29 19.19 5.05 -16.90
CA ALA A 29 18.86 3.66 -16.57
C ALA A 29 19.55 3.11 -15.31
N ASP A 30 20.64 3.73 -14.87
CA ASP A 30 21.37 3.42 -13.65
C ASP A 30 20.58 3.74 -12.37
N THR A 31 19.49 4.52 -12.45
CA THR A 31 18.64 4.89 -11.31
C THR A 31 17.60 3.85 -10.90
N TRP A 32 17.66 2.63 -11.46
CA TRP A 32 16.66 1.58 -11.21
C TRP A 32 16.51 1.21 -9.73
N PHE A 33 17.58 1.30 -8.93
CA PHE A 33 17.51 1.05 -7.48
C PHE A 33 16.66 2.10 -6.75
N VAL A 34 16.72 3.37 -7.19
CA VAL A 34 15.89 4.45 -6.65
C VAL A 34 14.42 4.18 -6.99
N VAL A 35 14.14 3.81 -8.24
CA VAL A 35 12.79 3.44 -8.69
C VAL A 35 12.24 2.28 -7.85
N ARG A 36 13.03 1.23 -7.65
CA ARG A 36 12.66 0.09 -6.80
C ARG A 36 12.32 0.52 -5.37
N ASP A 37 13.19 1.29 -4.72
CA ASP A 37 13.01 1.69 -3.33
C ASP A 37 11.79 2.62 -3.16
N LEU A 38 11.53 3.48 -4.16
CA LEU A 38 10.30 4.29 -4.22
C LEU A 38 9.05 3.43 -4.38
N CYS A 39 9.06 2.42 -5.27
CA CYS A 39 7.94 1.50 -5.42
C CYS A 39 7.64 0.70 -4.14
N VAL A 40 8.67 0.22 -3.43
CA VAL A 40 8.51 -0.45 -2.13
C VAL A 40 7.88 0.50 -1.11
N THR A 41 8.41 1.72 -1.02
CA THR A 41 7.94 2.72 -0.07
C THR A 41 6.48 3.11 -0.34
N LEU A 42 6.15 3.37 -1.61
CA LEU A 42 4.80 3.71 -2.05
C LEU A 42 3.83 2.57 -1.78
N THR A 43 4.21 1.32 -2.07
CA THR A 43 3.37 0.13 -1.80
C THR A 43 3.02 0.02 -0.32
N ASN A 44 4.00 0.22 0.58
CA ASN A 44 3.77 0.14 2.03
C ASN A 44 2.91 1.31 2.54
N ARG A 45 3.09 2.51 1.98
CA ARG A 45 2.27 3.69 2.31
C ARG A 45 0.83 3.53 1.86
N LEU A 46 0.59 3.12 0.61
CA LEU A 46 -0.73 2.84 0.07
C LEU A 46 -1.45 1.77 0.89
N ARG A 47 -0.79 0.65 1.21
CA ARG A 47 -1.38 -0.39 2.08
C ARG A 47 -1.82 0.17 3.43
N SER A 48 -0.96 0.96 4.07
CA SER A 48 -1.24 1.55 5.38
C SER A 48 -2.38 2.57 5.32
N HIS A 49 -2.42 3.36 4.25
CA HIS A 49 -3.49 4.31 3.95
C HIS A 49 -4.84 3.59 3.77
N MET A 50 -4.88 2.59 2.90
CA MET A 50 -6.09 1.80 2.61
C MET A 50 -6.65 1.09 3.86
N GLN A 51 -5.76 0.57 4.71
CA GLN A 51 -6.16 0.00 5.99
C GLN A 51 -6.84 1.05 6.88
N ARG A 52 -6.23 2.22 7.06
CA ARG A 52 -6.81 3.30 7.85
C ARG A 52 -8.12 3.80 7.27
N GLU A 53 -8.20 3.95 5.96
CA GLU A 53 -9.43 4.33 5.27
C GLU A 53 -10.56 3.33 5.58
N THR A 54 -10.27 2.04 5.46
CA THR A 54 -11.23 0.96 5.80
C THR A 54 -11.69 1.04 7.25
N GLU A 55 -10.77 1.27 8.19
CA GLU A 55 -11.07 1.43 9.62
C GLU A 55 -12.04 2.61 9.85
N VAL A 56 -11.81 3.75 9.19
CA VAL A 56 -12.69 4.92 9.32
C VAL A 56 -14.05 4.66 8.68
N LEU A 57 -14.10 4.04 7.51
CA LEU A 57 -15.36 3.69 6.84
C LEU A 57 -16.22 2.76 7.70
N ASN A 58 -15.59 1.77 8.34
CA ASN A 58 -16.25 0.86 9.28
C ASN A 58 -16.76 1.59 10.53
N ALA A 59 -15.95 2.48 11.10
CA ALA A 59 -16.32 3.26 12.28
C ALA A 59 -17.46 4.25 12.01
N CYS A 60 -17.56 4.75 10.79
CA CYS A 60 -18.63 5.66 10.38
C CYS A 60 -20.01 4.97 10.26
N HIS A 61 -20.13 3.65 10.47
CA HIS A 61 -21.39 2.87 10.34
C HIS A 61 -22.24 3.31 9.14
N THR A 62 -21.55 3.66 8.05
CA THR A 62 -22.13 4.45 6.98
C THR A 62 -23.03 3.57 6.13
N PRO A 63 -24.25 4.00 5.78
CA PRO A 63 -24.96 3.42 4.65
C PRO A 63 -24.36 3.98 3.34
N LEU A 64 -23.03 4.02 3.22
CA LEU A 64 -22.41 4.12 1.90
C LEU A 64 -22.95 2.94 1.11
N SER A 65 -23.42 3.21 -0.12
CA SER A 65 -23.99 2.13 -0.90
C SER A 65 -22.91 1.05 -1.04
N ALA A 66 -23.28 -0.23 -0.91
CA ALA A 66 -22.32 -1.32 -1.09
C ALA A 66 -21.52 -1.18 -2.41
N ARG A 67 -22.13 -0.52 -3.41
CA ARG A 67 -21.52 -0.15 -4.69
C ARG A 67 -20.36 0.84 -4.58
N GLU A 68 -20.43 1.84 -3.70
CA GLU A 68 -19.35 2.81 -3.48
C GLU A 68 -18.18 2.19 -2.72
N LEU A 69 -18.48 1.36 -1.72
CA LEU A 69 -17.44 0.60 -0.99
C LEU A 69 -16.73 -0.41 -1.89
N VAL A 70 -17.48 -1.11 -2.76
CA VAL A 70 -16.90 -2.04 -3.75
C VAL A 70 -16.03 -1.28 -4.76
N ARG A 71 -16.47 -0.13 -5.28
CA ARG A 71 -15.66 0.68 -6.21
C ARG A 71 -14.33 1.14 -5.60
N LEU A 72 -14.35 1.55 -4.33
CA LEU A 72 -13.14 1.96 -3.62
C LEU A 72 -12.19 0.78 -3.41
N ALA A 73 -12.73 -0.37 -2.99
CA ALA A 73 -11.96 -1.60 -2.78
C ALA A 73 -11.36 -2.15 -4.09
N ASP A 74 -12.11 -2.07 -5.20
CA ASP A 74 -11.64 -2.50 -6.52
C ASP A 74 -10.47 -1.62 -6.99
N GLY A 75 -10.57 -0.29 -6.85
CA GLY A 75 -9.48 0.64 -7.20
C GLY A 75 -8.22 0.38 -6.37
N HIS A 76 -8.36 0.16 -5.05
CA HIS A 76 -7.24 -0.16 -4.17
C HIS A 76 -6.51 -1.46 -4.55
N GLY A 77 -7.25 -2.44 -5.07
CA GLY A 77 -6.68 -3.73 -5.52
C GLY A 77 -5.80 -3.59 -6.75
N GLU A 78 -6.24 -2.82 -7.75
CA GLU A 78 -5.55 -2.63 -9.03
C GLU A 78 -4.20 -1.88 -8.88
N GLU A 79 -4.16 -0.87 -8.01
CA GLU A 79 -2.95 -0.05 -7.78
C GLU A 79 -1.84 -0.84 -7.08
N LEU A 80 -2.21 -1.54 -6.01
CA LEU A 80 -1.27 -2.40 -5.28
C LEU A 80 -0.80 -3.57 -6.14
N TRP A 81 -1.67 -4.09 -7.01
CA TRP A 81 -1.30 -5.14 -7.96
C TRP A 81 -0.23 -4.65 -8.93
N THR A 82 -0.45 -3.50 -9.56
CA THR A 82 0.49 -2.96 -10.57
C THR A 82 1.85 -2.63 -9.97
N LEU A 83 1.90 -2.06 -8.76
CA LEU A 83 3.16 -1.81 -8.07
C LEU A 83 3.88 -3.11 -7.65
N ARG A 84 3.13 -4.15 -7.26
CA ARG A 84 3.70 -5.47 -6.95
C ARG A 84 4.27 -6.14 -8.18
N GLU A 85 3.53 -6.14 -9.29
CA GLU A 85 4.00 -6.68 -10.57
C GLU A 85 5.30 -5.98 -11.01
N ALA A 86 5.38 -4.65 -10.84
CA ALA A 86 6.60 -3.93 -11.14
C ALA A 86 7.76 -4.29 -10.21
N LEU A 87 7.50 -4.54 -8.92
CA LEU A 87 8.50 -5.01 -7.96
C LEU A 87 9.00 -6.43 -8.27
N GLU A 88 8.11 -7.33 -8.67
CA GLU A 88 8.46 -8.69 -9.11
C GLU A 88 9.33 -8.65 -10.37
N TRP A 89 8.96 -7.80 -11.33
CA TRP A 89 9.74 -7.61 -12.55
C TRP A 89 11.12 -7.02 -12.27
N MET A 90 11.26 -6.15 -11.26
CA MET A 90 12.56 -5.62 -10.83
C MET A 90 13.40 -6.61 -10.00
N ALA A 91 12.78 -7.66 -9.45
CA ALA A 91 13.48 -8.69 -8.68
C ALA A 91 14.20 -9.70 -9.58
N ASP A 92 13.74 -9.90 -10.82
CA ASP A 92 14.45 -10.71 -11.81
C ASP A 92 15.72 -9.98 -12.31
N GLU A 93 16.87 -10.61 -12.16
CA GLU A 93 18.16 -10.02 -12.51
C GLU A 93 18.32 -9.76 -14.01
N ARG A 94 17.53 -10.47 -14.84
CA ARG A 94 17.57 -10.39 -16.31
C ARG A 94 16.78 -9.21 -16.88
N SER A 95 15.91 -8.59 -16.08
CA SER A 95 14.98 -7.53 -16.47
C SER A 95 15.35 -6.17 -15.88
N ARG A 96 16.57 -5.96 -15.36
CA ARG A 96 17.01 -4.69 -14.73
C ARG A 96 17.13 -3.46 -15.66
N THR A 97 16.45 -3.46 -16.80
CA THR A 97 16.33 -2.29 -17.68
C THR A 97 15.03 -1.56 -17.42
N LEU A 98 15.10 -0.31 -16.96
CA LEU A 98 13.93 0.55 -16.74
C LEU A 98 13.06 0.76 -17.99
N HIS A 99 13.57 0.47 -19.19
CA HIS A 99 12.87 0.72 -20.44
C HIS A 99 11.54 -0.05 -20.56
N GLY A 100 11.51 -1.33 -20.17
CA GLY A 100 10.29 -2.14 -20.21
C GLY A 100 9.31 -1.83 -19.08
N LEU A 101 9.84 -1.42 -17.93
CA LEU A 101 9.06 -1.14 -16.72
C LEU A 101 8.46 0.27 -16.70
N ARG A 102 9.05 1.21 -17.45
CA ARG A 102 8.69 2.63 -17.41
C ARG A 102 7.22 2.84 -17.71
N PHE A 103 6.71 2.24 -18.77
CA PHE A 103 5.32 2.38 -19.17
C PHE A 103 4.36 1.92 -18.07
N LEU A 104 4.60 0.72 -17.50
CA LEU A 104 3.80 0.18 -16.40
C LEU A 104 3.80 1.09 -15.17
N LEU A 105 4.96 1.64 -14.81
CA LEU A 105 5.07 2.53 -13.66
C LEU A 105 4.48 3.92 -13.91
N GLU A 106 4.53 4.44 -15.14
CA GLU A 106 3.87 5.68 -15.52
C GLU A 106 2.34 5.53 -15.43
N GLU A 107 1.79 4.41 -15.89
CA GLU A 107 0.37 4.07 -15.74
C GLU A 107 -0.01 3.92 -14.26
N ALA A 108 0.79 3.20 -13.47
CA ALA A 108 0.56 3.04 -12.03
C ALA A 108 0.51 4.39 -11.31
N VAL A 109 1.45 5.28 -11.64
CA VAL A 109 1.50 6.65 -11.09
C VAL A 109 0.25 7.43 -11.44
N ALA A 110 -0.17 7.39 -12.71
CA ALA A 110 -1.35 8.10 -13.18
C ALA A 110 -2.62 7.57 -12.50
N SER A 111 -2.76 6.25 -12.38
CA SER A 111 -3.88 5.60 -11.68
C SER A 111 -3.93 6.00 -10.21
N CYS A 112 -2.81 5.89 -9.48
CA CYS A 112 -2.74 6.29 -8.07
C CYS A 112 -3.12 7.76 -7.88
N ARG A 113 -2.63 8.67 -8.73
CA ARG A 113 -3.01 10.09 -8.65
C ARG A 113 -4.52 10.27 -8.84
N HIS A 114 -5.08 9.62 -9.86
CA HIS A 114 -6.51 9.71 -10.14
C HIS A 114 -7.36 9.22 -8.97
N HIS A 115 -6.99 8.09 -8.35
CA HIS A 115 -7.70 7.54 -7.21
C HIS A 115 -7.65 8.46 -5.99
N LEU A 116 -6.47 9.00 -5.65
CA LEU A 116 -6.34 9.96 -4.54
C LEU A 116 -7.24 11.19 -4.77
N ASP A 117 -7.29 11.70 -6.00
CA ASP A 117 -8.17 12.82 -6.37
C ASP A 117 -9.66 12.45 -6.28
N GLU A 118 -10.05 11.25 -6.74
CA GLU A 118 -11.43 10.77 -6.63
C GLU A 118 -11.88 10.64 -5.17
N GLN A 119 -11.01 10.12 -4.30
CA GLN A 119 -11.27 10.00 -2.88
C GLN A 119 -11.43 11.36 -2.20
N GLU A 120 -10.53 12.31 -2.50
CA GLU A 120 -10.63 13.67 -1.94
C GLU A 120 -11.87 14.42 -2.42
N TYR A 121 -12.25 14.21 -3.69
CA TYR A 121 -13.40 14.90 -4.28
C TYR A 121 -14.74 14.30 -3.85
N LYS A 122 -14.83 12.97 -3.70
CA LYS A 122 -16.11 12.27 -3.47
C LYS A 122 -16.21 11.71 -2.06
N LEU A 123 -15.20 10.96 -1.64
CA LEU A 123 -15.27 10.15 -0.41
C LEU A 123 -15.07 10.99 0.84
N PHE A 124 -14.01 11.80 0.91
CA PHE A 124 -13.69 12.55 2.11
C PHE A 124 -14.79 13.55 2.51
N PRO A 125 -15.46 14.26 1.58
CA PRO A 125 -16.62 15.08 1.91
C PRO A 125 -17.78 14.27 2.50
N ALA A 126 -18.05 13.08 1.94
CA ALA A 126 -19.09 12.19 2.44
C ALA A 126 -18.76 11.69 3.86
N MET A 127 -17.53 11.23 4.10
CA MET A 127 -17.07 10.82 5.43
C MET A 127 -17.17 11.98 6.43
N ARG A 128 -16.74 13.19 6.04
CA ARG A 128 -16.83 14.40 6.89
C ARG A 128 -18.27 14.76 7.23
N TRP A 129 -19.20 14.57 6.29
CA TRP A 129 -20.62 14.77 6.56
C TRP A 129 -21.15 13.74 7.57
N VAL A 130 -20.82 12.47 7.40
CA VAL A 130 -21.24 11.39 8.31
C VAL A 130 -20.69 11.59 9.72
N CYS A 131 -19.39 11.86 9.85
CA CYS A 131 -18.77 12.12 11.16
C CYS A 131 -19.41 13.32 11.88
N ARG A 132 -19.83 14.36 11.13
CA ARG A 132 -20.55 15.51 11.69
C ARG A 132 -21.98 15.13 12.13
N MET A 133 -22.69 14.36 11.32
CA MET A 133 -24.07 13.93 11.58
C MET A 133 -24.18 12.98 12.78
N GLN A 134 -23.15 12.15 13.00
CA GLN A 134 -23.08 11.24 14.16
C GLN A 134 -22.70 11.95 15.47
N GLY A 135 -22.47 13.26 15.43
CA GLY A 135 -22.31 14.11 16.60
C GLY A 135 -21.05 13.79 17.39
N SER A 136 -19.92 14.42 17.05
CA SER A 136 -18.72 14.50 17.89
C SER A 136 -18.42 13.19 18.64
N LEU A 137 -18.41 12.06 17.94
CA LEU A 137 -17.56 10.97 18.37
C LEU A 137 -16.15 11.53 18.25
N ALA A 138 -15.65 12.08 19.35
CA ALA A 138 -14.25 11.96 19.63
C ALA A 138 -13.98 10.47 19.48
N VAL A 139 -13.48 10.08 18.31
CA VAL A 139 -12.78 8.83 18.06
C VAL A 139 -11.54 8.92 18.95
N ARG A 140 -11.78 8.81 20.27
CA ARG A 140 -10.77 8.79 21.30
C ARG A 140 -10.11 7.45 21.12
N GLY A 141 -9.02 7.46 20.37
CA GLY A 141 -8.13 6.33 20.19
C GLY A 141 -8.88 5.04 19.89
N ALA A 142 -9.06 4.73 18.61
CA ALA A 142 -8.79 3.35 18.24
C ALA A 142 -7.41 3.05 18.84
N SER A 143 -7.38 2.26 19.91
CA SER A 143 -6.17 1.94 20.66
C SER A 143 -5.13 1.47 19.66
N PHE A 144 -4.14 2.33 19.41
CA PHE A 144 -2.92 1.97 18.71
C PHE A 144 -2.13 1.06 19.65
N THR A 145 -2.52 -0.21 19.75
CA THR A 145 -1.60 -1.25 20.19
C THR A 145 -0.70 -1.57 19.02
N GLN A 146 0.48 -0.95 19.07
CA GLN A 146 1.68 -1.33 18.37
C GLN A 146 2.04 -2.77 18.77
N GLU A 147 1.42 -3.75 18.13
CA GLU A 147 1.79 -5.16 18.29
C GLU A 147 1.93 -5.78 16.91
N GLN A 148 3.10 -5.57 16.32
CA GLN A 148 3.74 -6.46 15.35
C GLN A 148 5.16 -5.92 15.05
N ALA A 149 6.03 -6.10 16.04
CA ALA A 149 7.47 -6.02 15.87
C ALA A 149 8.13 -7.24 16.54
N GLU A 150 7.65 -8.44 16.24
CA GLU A 150 8.38 -9.68 16.51
C GLU A 150 8.20 -10.65 15.34
N ILE A 151 8.94 -10.40 14.26
CA ILE A 151 9.36 -11.45 13.33
C ILE A 151 10.85 -11.24 13.04
N SER A 152 11.69 -11.71 13.94
CA SER A 152 13.03 -12.22 13.64
C SER A 152 13.65 -12.72 14.93
N GLU A 153 13.73 -14.04 15.08
CA GLU A 153 15.02 -14.74 15.13
C GLU A 153 14.79 -16.24 15.35
N GLY A 154 15.40 -17.06 14.49
CA GLY A 154 15.74 -18.45 14.83
C GLY A 154 14.87 -19.56 14.23
N SER A 155 15.13 -19.94 12.98
CA SER A 155 15.11 -21.36 12.61
C SER A 155 16.17 -21.63 11.55
N PRO A 156 17.32 -22.22 11.92
CA PRO A 156 18.27 -22.74 10.96
C PRO A 156 17.68 -24.00 10.33
N LEU A 157 17.76 -24.04 9.00
CA LEU A 157 17.81 -25.28 8.24
C LEU A 157 18.84 -26.22 8.90
N GLU A 158 18.45 -27.47 9.16
CA GLU A 158 19.24 -28.66 8.81
C GLU A 158 18.31 -29.88 8.77
N ALA A 159 17.91 -30.28 7.57
CA ALA A 159 17.42 -31.62 7.30
C ALA A 159 18.19 -32.14 6.09
N SER A 160 19.39 -32.68 6.34
CA SER A 160 20.10 -33.51 5.37
C SER A 160 20.76 -34.69 6.06
N HIS A 161 20.64 -35.84 5.40
CA HIS A 161 21.33 -37.11 5.58
C HIS A 161 20.59 -38.25 6.30
N ALA A 162 20.03 -39.10 5.44
CA ALA A 162 19.74 -40.50 5.65
C ALA A 162 20.99 -41.31 6.05
N ALA A 163 20.79 -42.26 6.97
CA ALA A 163 21.32 -43.63 6.89
C ALA A 163 20.64 -44.51 7.96
N PRO A 164 20.06 -45.67 7.62
CA PRO A 164 19.60 -46.64 8.59
C PRO A 164 20.73 -47.64 8.89
N SER A 165 21.01 -47.90 10.16
CA SER A 165 21.77 -49.11 10.52
C SER A 165 21.45 -49.66 11.90
N ARG A 166 20.97 -50.91 11.83
CA ARG A 166 21.16 -52.06 12.75
C ARG A 166 20.21 -52.19 13.93
N ARG A 167 19.68 -53.41 14.08
CA ARG A 167 20.24 -54.52 14.91
C ARG A 167 19.30 -55.75 14.84
N PRO A 168 19.63 -56.91 15.44
CA PRO A 168 20.89 -57.68 15.45
C PRO A 168 20.65 -59.17 15.11
N ALA A 169 21.76 -59.94 15.09
CA ALA A 169 21.94 -61.41 15.23
C ALA A 169 20.81 -62.37 14.83
#